data_AF-A0AAP3F9C9-F1
#
_entry.id   AF-A0AAP3F9C9-F1
#
_cell.length_a   1.000
_cell.length_b   1.000
_cell.length_c   1.000
_cell.angle_alpha   90.00
_cell.angle_beta   90.00
_cell.angle_gamma   90.00
#
_symmetry.space_group_name_H-M   'P 1'
#
loop_
_entity.id
_entity.type
_entity.pdbx_description
1 polymer ?
#
loop_
_entity_poly.entity_id
_entity_poly.type
_entity_poly.pdbx_seq_one_letter_code
_entity_poly.pdbx_strand_id
1 'polypeptide(L)'
;MDDSDLPKTGLRMECIGKIFSHVFQRCILGYKLLALCWSDGRSQFVVDFSIHGERGKVDGKEQGLTARQRERRYNRKRDRDCQTEKRKEEYFVSKLERLKSMVKRPLEDCSPIYMKAYTSSPSWKRSGQSLLM
;
A
#
# COMPACT_ATOMS: atom_id res chain seq x y z
N MET A 1 4.40 -6.36 7.96
CA MET A 1 4.15 -5.11 7.22
C MET A 1 5.46 -4.71 6.57
N ASP A 2 5.41 -4.32 5.29
CA ASP A 2 6.57 -3.91 4.51
C ASP A 2 6.31 -2.55 3.84
N ASP A 3 7.31 -1.65 3.84
CA ASP A 3 7.29 -0.36 3.15
C ASP A 3 8.40 -0.35 2.10
N SER A 4 8.01 -0.54 0.85
CA SER A 4 8.91 -0.73 -0.28
C SER A 4 8.89 0.47 -1.23
N ASP A 5 10.05 0.82 -1.77
CA ASP A 5 10.18 1.83 -2.83
C ASP A 5 9.81 1.24 -4.19
N LEU A 6 8.87 1.84 -4.91
CA LEU A 6 8.55 1.51 -6.30
C LEU A 6 9.11 2.56 -7.26
N PRO A 7 10.40 2.46 -7.65
CA PRO A 7 11.02 3.41 -8.57
C PRO A 7 10.35 3.35 -9.96
N LYS A 8 10.28 4.51 -10.60
CA LYS A 8 9.76 4.67 -11.96
C LYS A 8 10.63 5.62 -12.76
N THR A 9 10.61 5.45 -14.07
CA THR A 9 11.39 6.28 -15.02
C THR A 9 10.54 7.32 -15.74
N GLY A 10 9.24 7.05 -15.96
CA GLY A 10 8.34 7.93 -16.70
C GLY A 10 7.63 8.99 -15.84
N LEU A 11 7.46 10.20 -16.38
CA LEU A 11 6.73 11.31 -15.73
C LEU A 11 5.25 11.40 -16.10
N ARG A 12 4.77 10.55 -17.03
CA ARG A 12 3.41 10.61 -17.55
C ARG A 12 2.42 9.73 -16.78
N MET A 13 2.80 9.04 -15.72
CA MET A 13 1.84 8.21 -14.96
C MET A 13 0.92 9.06 -14.06
N GLU A 14 -0.25 8.53 -13.73
CA GLU A 14 -1.19 9.16 -12.81
C GLU A 14 -0.57 9.34 -11.41
N CYS A 15 -0.73 10.52 -10.82
CA CYS A 15 -0.26 10.86 -9.47
C CYS A 15 1.24 10.65 -9.20
N ILE A 16 2.07 10.39 -10.23
CA ILE A 16 3.51 10.16 -10.06
C ILE A 16 4.19 11.35 -9.41
N GLY A 17 5.10 11.08 -8.49
CA GLY A 17 5.85 12.08 -7.74
C GLY A 17 7.23 11.54 -7.35
N LYS A 18 8.00 12.38 -6.67
CA LYS A 18 9.21 11.96 -5.99
C LYS A 18 8.90 11.52 -4.58
N ILE A 19 9.54 10.43 -4.18
CA ILE A 19 9.48 9.86 -2.84
C ILE A 19 10.89 9.84 -2.26
N PHE A 20 11.02 9.98 -0.95
CA PHE A 20 12.32 9.85 -0.30
C PHE A 20 12.68 8.39 -0.07
N SER A 21 13.76 7.92 -0.70
CA SER A 21 14.29 6.57 -0.46
C SER A 21 15.33 6.63 0.65
N HIS A 22 15.09 5.88 1.73
CA HIS A 22 16.07 5.69 2.80
C HIS A 22 17.24 4.80 2.37
N VAL A 23 17.04 3.93 1.37
CA VAL A 23 18.10 3.06 0.84
C VAL A 23 19.13 3.90 0.08
N PHE A 24 18.65 4.75 -0.83
CA PHE A 24 19.54 5.59 -1.65
C PHE A 24 19.83 6.97 -1.02
N GLN A 25 19.25 7.27 0.14
CA GLN A 25 19.33 8.57 0.83
C GLN A 25 19.02 9.76 -0.09
N ARG A 26 18.07 9.59 -1.02
CA ARG A 26 17.70 10.62 -2.01
C ARG A 26 16.25 10.49 -2.46
N CYS A 27 15.72 11.58 -3.00
CA CYS A 27 14.40 11.59 -3.62
C CYS A 27 14.43 10.93 -5.00
N ILE A 28 13.74 9.80 -5.15
CA ILE A 28 13.59 9.06 -6.41
C ILE A 28 12.19 9.26 -6.97
N LEU A 29 12.03 9.19 -8.29
CA LEU A 29 10.71 9.21 -8.92
C LEU A 29 10.05 7.84 -8.71
N GLY A 30 8.83 7.81 -8.18
CA GLY A 30 8.17 6.55 -7.86
C GLY A 30 6.99 6.69 -6.92
N TYR A 31 6.61 5.55 -6.34
CA TYR A 31 5.57 5.43 -5.33
C TYR A 31 6.07 4.64 -4.13
N LYS A 32 5.47 4.85 -2.96
CA LYS A 32 5.68 3.98 -1.80
C LYS A 32 4.64 2.87 -1.83
N LEU A 33 5.08 1.62 -1.72
CA LEU A 33 4.21 0.46 -1.57
C LEU A 33 4.18 0.06 -0.10
N LEU A 34 2.99 0.16 0.49
CA LEU A 34 2.74 -0.37 1.83
C LEU A 34 2.03 -1.71 1.68
N ALA A 35 2.69 -2.81 2.06
CA ALA A 35 2.17 -4.16 1.93
C ALA A 35 1.97 -4.83 3.30
N LEU A 36 0.78 -5.39 3.50
CA LEU A 36 0.49 -6.32 4.58
C LEU A 36 0.75 -7.73 4.07
N CYS A 37 1.81 -8.35 4.59
CA CYS A 37 2.14 -9.72 4.27
C CYS A 37 1.80 -10.65 5.44
N TRP A 38 1.25 -11.80 5.12
CA TRP A 38 1.11 -12.93 6.04
C TRP A 38 2.15 -13.99 5.66
N SER A 39 2.77 -14.60 6.65
CA SER A 39 3.79 -15.63 6.47
C SER A 39 3.58 -16.74 7.48
N ASP A 40 3.66 -17.99 7.02
CA ASP A 40 3.68 -19.20 7.84
C ASP A 40 5.10 -19.68 8.16
N GLY A 41 6.11 -18.89 7.78
CA GLY A 41 7.54 -19.23 7.91
C GLY A 41 8.11 -20.01 6.74
N ARG A 42 7.28 -20.52 5.81
CA ARG A 42 7.72 -21.22 4.58
C ARG A 42 7.31 -20.47 3.31
N SER A 43 6.16 -19.83 3.35
CA SER A 43 5.53 -19.09 2.27
C SER A 43 5.08 -17.72 2.78
N GLN A 44 5.14 -16.71 1.91
CA GLN A 44 4.74 -15.35 2.24
C GLN A 44 3.78 -14.85 1.17
N PHE A 45 2.63 -14.35 1.61
CA PHE A 45 1.58 -13.83 0.73
C PHE A 45 1.28 -12.38 1.08
N VAL A 46 1.08 -11.56 0.05
CA VAL A 46 0.55 -10.20 0.22
C VAL A 46 -0.96 -10.33 0.39
N VAL A 47 -1.43 -9.93 1.56
CA VAL A 47 -2.84 -10.01 1.94
C VAL A 47 -3.57 -8.72 1.58
N ASP A 48 -2.92 -7.57 1.77
CA ASP A 48 -3.43 -6.26 1.37
C ASP A 48 -2.26 -5.36 0.98
N PHE A 49 -2.51 -4.39 0.11
CA PHE A 49 -1.52 -3.40 -0.27
C PHE A 49 -2.14 -2.03 -0.56
N SER A 50 -1.35 -0.99 -0.39
CA SER A 50 -1.70 0.38 -0.75
C SER A 50 -0.52 1.11 -1.35
N ILE A 51 -0.81 2.01 -2.28
CA ILE A 51 0.17 2.83 -2.96
C ILE A 51 0.05 4.25 -2.43
N HIS A 52 1.17 4.82 -1.99
CA HIS A 52 1.23 6.14 -1.41
C HIS A 52 2.19 7.07 -2.15
N GLY A 53 1.85 8.35 -2.15
CA GLY A 53 2.72 9.42 -2.59
C GLY A 53 3.10 10.38 -1.48
N GLU A 54 4.23 11.03 -1.63
CA GLU A 54 4.68 12.08 -0.73
C GLU A 54 4.31 13.44 -1.31
N ARG A 55 3.68 14.31 -0.50
CA ARG A 55 3.38 15.69 -0.90
C ARG A 55 4.62 16.57 -1.00
N GLY A 56 5.67 16.23 -0.25
CA GLY A 56 6.85 17.08 -0.09
C GLY A 56 6.58 18.28 0.81
N LYS A 57 7.66 18.98 1.20
CA LYS A 57 7.63 20.16 2.08
C LYS A 57 8.00 21.46 1.37
N VAL A 58 8.29 21.40 0.07
CA VAL A 58 8.82 22.54 -0.70
C VAL A 58 7.70 23.17 -1.52
N ASP A 59 7.39 24.43 -1.22
CA ASP A 59 6.40 25.20 -1.95
C ASP A 59 6.80 25.37 -3.43
N GLY A 60 5.83 25.29 -4.33
CA GLY A 60 6.05 25.32 -5.78
C GLY A 60 6.63 24.04 -6.39
N LYS A 61 7.13 23.10 -5.59
CA LYS A 61 7.61 21.77 -6.01
C LYS A 61 6.88 20.65 -5.27
N GLU A 62 5.55 20.71 -5.27
CA GLU A 62 4.72 19.63 -4.72
C GLU A 62 5.07 18.28 -5.36
N GLN A 63 5.17 17.26 -4.50
CA GLN A 63 5.64 15.92 -4.86
C GLN A 63 7.02 15.93 -5.55
N GLY A 64 7.84 16.96 -5.31
CA GLY A 64 9.16 17.12 -5.94
C GLY A 64 9.13 17.42 -7.43
N LEU A 65 7.98 17.86 -7.97
CA LEU A 65 7.77 18.17 -9.40
C LEU A 65 7.29 19.62 -9.59
N THR A 66 7.68 20.25 -10.70
CA THR A 66 7.16 21.58 -11.06
C THR A 66 5.70 21.51 -11.50
N ALA A 67 4.97 22.63 -11.46
CA ALA A 67 3.59 22.70 -11.96
C ALA A 67 3.45 22.17 -13.40
N ARG A 68 4.32 22.63 -14.31
CA ARG A 68 4.36 22.17 -15.71
C ARG A 68 4.59 20.66 -15.84
N GLN A 69 5.38 20.05 -14.95
CA GLN A 69 5.58 18.60 -14.94
C GLN A 69 4.35 17.86 -14.42
N ARG A 70 3.69 18.40 -13.37
CA ARG A 70 2.47 17.83 -12.79
C ARG A 70 1.29 17.86 -13.75
N GLU A 71 1.15 18.93 -14.53
CA GLU A 71 0.10 19.08 -15.56
C GLU A 71 0.27 18.09 -16.73
N ARG A 72 1.50 17.69 -17.02
CA ARG A 72 1.82 16.71 -18.08
C ARG A 72 1.58 15.26 -17.68
N ARG A 73 1.19 14.99 -16.43
CA ARG A 73 0.82 13.64 -15.98
C ARG A 73 -0.42 13.19 -16.73
N TYR A 74 -0.52 11.88 -16.94
CA TYR A 74 -1.78 11.29 -17.38
C TYR A 74 -2.85 11.60 -16.34
N ASN A 75 -4.00 12.07 -16.82
CA ASN A 75 -5.18 12.30 -16.01
C ASN A 75 -6.39 11.82 -16.81
N ARG A 76 -7.22 11.02 -16.16
CA ARG A 76 -8.48 10.54 -16.70
C ARG A 76 -9.57 10.78 -15.66
N LYS A 77 -10.62 11.50 -16.06
CA LYS A 77 -11.85 11.65 -15.29
C LYS A 77 -12.52 10.28 -15.18
N ARG A 78 -12.91 9.92 -13.97
CA ARG A 78 -13.61 8.67 -13.64
C ARG A 78 -14.80 9.00 -12.76
N ASP A 79 -15.74 8.08 -12.72
CA ASP A 79 -16.88 8.16 -11.81
C ASP A 79 -16.38 8.12 -10.35
N ARG A 80 -17.03 8.88 -9.47
CA ARG A 80 -16.65 9.02 -8.07
C ARG A 80 -16.76 7.70 -7.32
N ASP A 81 -17.73 6.88 -7.69
CA ASP A 81 -17.98 5.59 -7.03
C ASP A 81 -17.01 4.50 -7.47
N CYS A 82 -16.19 4.76 -8.50
CA CYS A 82 -15.25 3.77 -8.99
C CYS A 82 -14.12 3.51 -7.99
N GLN A 83 -13.67 2.26 -7.93
CA GLN A 83 -12.60 1.83 -7.03
C GLN A 83 -11.27 2.58 -7.25
N THR A 84 -11.04 3.08 -8.47
CA THR A 84 -9.81 3.83 -8.78
C THR A 84 -9.80 5.19 -8.11
N GLU A 85 -10.95 5.87 -8.03
CA GLU A 85 -11.02 7.20 -7.41
C GLU A 85 -10.87 7.09 -5.89
N LYS A 86 -11.49 6.07 -5.27
CA LYS A 86 -11.26 5.72 -3.86
C LYS A 86 -9.77 5.48 -3.56
N ARG A 87 -9.05 4.77 -4.44
CA ARG A 87 -7.59 4.56 -4.31
C ARG A 87 -6.78 5.84 -4.45
N LYS A 88 -7.23 6.82 -5.24
CA LYS A 88 -6.58 8.13 -5.32
C LYS A 88 -6.78 8.95 -4.05
N GLU A 89 -7.94 8.84 -3.41
CA GLU A 89 -8.18 9.45 -2.10
C GLU A 89 -7.24 8.83 -1.04
N GLU A 90 -7.07 7.51 -1.07
CA GLU A 90 -6.12 6.78 -0.19
C GLU A 90 -4.66 7.20 -0.40
N TYR A 91 -4.29 7.66 -1.60
CA TYR A 91 -2.91 7.92 -2.01
C TYR A 91 -2.16 8.91 -1.10
N PHE A 92 -2.86 9.91 -0.54
CA PHE A 92 -2.29 10.92 0.35
C PHE A 92 -2.62 10.71 1.83
N VAL A 93 -3.30 9.62 2.19
CA VAL A 93 -3.51 9.24 3.59
C VAL A 93 -2.16 8.88 4.21
N SER A 94 -1.98 9.16 5.51
CA SER A 94 -0.73 8.84 6.18
C SER A 94 -0.50 7.33 6.21
N LYS A 95 0.77 6.91 6.07
CA LYS A 95 1.14 5.48 6.12
C LYS A 95 0.68 4.83 7.42
N LEU A 96 0.72 5.55 8.54
CA LEU A 96 0.31 5.05 9.85
C LEU A 96 -1.20 4.81 9.93
N GLU A 97 -2.02 5.76 9.45
CA GLU A 97 -3.48 5.57 9.42
C GLU A 97 -3.86 4.44 8.48
N ARG A 98 -3.21 4.34 7.32
CA ARG A 98 -3.46 3.25 6.38
C ARG A 98 -3.04 1.90 6.97
N LEU A 99 -1.89 1.83 7.64
CA LEU A 99 -1.44 0.62 8.31
C LEU A 99 -2.45 0.14 9.36
N LYS A 100 -3.00 1.06 10.16
CA LYS A 100 -4.06 0.73 11.14
C LYS A 100 -5.29 0.11 10.46
N SER A 101 -5.78 0.69 9.36
CA SER A 101 -6.95 0.15 8.66
C SER A 101 -6.65 -1.15 7.89
N MET A 102 -5.43 -1.32 7.36
CA MET A 102 -4.97 -2.58 6.76
C MET A 102 -4.91 -3.73 7.77
N VAL A 103 -4.58 -3.48 9.05
CA VAL A 103 -4.58 -4.52 10.10
C VAL A 103 -5.99 -4.84 10.59
N LYS A 104 -6.84 -3.82 10.75
CA LYS A 104 -8.21 -4.01 11.27
C LYS A 104 -9.11 -4.80 10.34
N ARG A 105 -9.06 -4.51 9.03
CA ARG A 105 -9.91 -5.16 8.01
C ARG A 105 -9.85 -6.69 8.08
N PRO A 106 -8.68 -7.36 8.06
CA PRO A 106 -8.59 -8.82 8.21
C PRO A 106 -9.22 -9.39 9.49
N LEU A 107 -9.25 -8.61 10.58
CA LEU A 107 -9.76 -9.06 11.88
C LEU A 107 -11.29 -8.89 11.98
N GLU A 108 -11.81 -7.85 11.32
CA GLU A 108 -13.24 -7.55 11.27
C GLU A 108 -13.95 -8.32 10.14
N ASP A 109 -13.25 -8.55 9.02
CA ASP A 109 -13.75 -9.27 7.85
C ASP A 109 -13.38 -10.75 7.90
N CYS A 110 -14.35 -11.62 8.21
CA CYS A 110 -14.23 -13.08 8.08
C CYS A 110 -14.20 -13.58 6.61
N SER A 111 -13.74 -12.74 5.68
CA SER A 111 -13.69 -13.07 4.25
C SER A 111 -12.82 -14.32 4.00
N PRO A 112 -13.22 -15.21 3.06
CA PRO A 112 -12.47 -16.41 2.72
C PRO A 112 -11.02 -16.15 2.31
N ILE A 113 -10.71 -14.93 1.83
CA ILE A 113 -9.37 -14.55 1.41
C ILE A 113 -8.44 -14.42 2.63
N TYR A 114 -8.92 -13.77 3.68
CA TYR A 114 -8.20 -13.68 4.96
C TYR A 114 -8.19 -15.03 5.66
N MET A 115 -9.34 -15.71 5.73
CA MET A 115 -9.46 -17.05 6.35
C MET A 115 -8.60 -18.11 5.66
N LYS A 116 -8.44 -18.10 4.33
CA LYS A 116 -7.55 -19.04 3.63
C LYS A 116 -6.10 -18.84 4.03
N ALA A 117 -5.62 -17.60 4.12
CA ALA A 117 -4.27 -17.32 4.64
C ALA A 117 -4.13 -17.91 6.05
N TYR A 118 -5.06 -17.61 6.97
CA TYR A 118 -4.99 -18.13 8.35
C TYR A 118 -5.14 -19.66 8.48
N THR A 119 -5.89 -20.32 7.59
CA THR A 119 -6.17 -21.77 7.66
C THR A 119 -5.21 -22.63 6.85
N SER A 120 -4.37 -22.03 5.98
CA SER A 120 -3.37 -22.77 5.20
C SER A 120 -2.14 -23.24 6.00
N SER A 121 -1.99 -22.82 7.26
CA SER A 121 -0.94 -23.33 8.16
C SER A 121 -1.36 -24.66 8.81
N PRO A 122 -0.71 -25.80 8.52
CA PRO A 122 -1.04 -27.10 9.13
C PRO A 122 -0.69 -27.18 10.62
N SER A 123 0.09 -26.23 11.15
CA SER A 123 0.64 -26.25 12.51
C SER A 123 -0.35 -25.82 13.59
N TRP A 124 -1.33 -24.97 13.28
CA TRP A 124 -2.27 -24.42 14.28
C TRP A 124 -3.49 -25.31 14.57
N LYS A 125 -3.75 -26.33 13.73
CA LYS A 125 -4.81 -27.32 14.00
C LYS A 125 -4.44 -28.37 15.05
N ARG A 126 -3.21 -28.37 15.59
CA ARG A 126 -2.77 -29.39 16.58
C ARG A 126 -2.79 -28.93 18.04
N SER A 127 -3.05 -27.66 18.34
CA SER A 127 -3.01 -27.14 19.73
C SER A 127 -4.38 -26.79 20.33
N GLY A 128 -5.49 -27.19 19.68
CA GLY A 128 -6.84 -26.80 20.09
C GLY A 128 -7.81 -27.95 20.38
N GLN A 129 -7.37 -29.21 20.38
CA GLN A 129 -8.19 -30.36 20.76
C GLN A 129 -7.51 -31.17 21.87
N SER A 130 -7.47 -30.62 23.08
CA SER A 130 -7.32 -31.39 24.31
C SER A 130 -7.80 -30.60 25.53
N LEU A 131 -9.05 -30.16 25.53
CA LEU A 131 -9.69 -29.67 26.76
C LEU A 131 -11.22 -29.74 26.60
N LEU A 132 -11.72 -30.98 26.52
CA LEU A 132 -13.10 -31.37 26.78
C LEU A 132 -13.13 -32.90 26.82
N MET A 133 -12.69 -33.43 27.96
CA MET A 133 -13.12 -34.70 28.51
C MET A 133 -13.12 -34.55 30.03
#